data_AF-A0A1D8AXD2-F1
#
_entry.id   AF-A0A1D8AXD2-F1
#
_cell.length_a   1.000
_cell.length_b   1.000
_cell.length_c   1.000
_cell.angle_alpha   90.00
_cell.angle_beta   90.00
_cell.angle_gamma   90.00
#
_symmetry.space_group_name_H-M   'P 1'
#
loop_
_entity.id
_entity.type
_entity.pdbx_description
1 polymer ?
#
loop_
_entity_poly.entity_id
_entity_poly.type
_entity_poly.pdbx_seq_one_letter_code
_entity_poly.pdbx_strand_id
1 'polypeptide(L)'
;MNPSKLVNGTFAVLFTGIALWAVVFFVEMNRELKALQLQEAANLRRLAAAEAKLKEQTEYLERLRHDPALLERIIRQKLGFAKGDEFVFRFEKPLP
;
A
#
# COMPACT_ATOMS: atom_id res chain seq x y z
N MET A 1 -13.33 38.74 -54.80
CA MET A 1 -12.82 37.99 -53.62
C MET A 1 -12.58 36.56 -54.07
N ASN A 2 -11.34 36.06 -54.01
CA ASN A 2 -11.01 34.75 -54.63
C ASN A 2 -11.50 33.61 -53.72
N PRO A 3 -12.47 32.78 -54.16
CA PRO A 3 -13.12 31.78 -53.32
C PRO A 3 -12.11 30.76 -52.75
N SER A 4 -11.07 30.43 -53.51
CA SER A 4 -10.00 29.53 -53.08
C SER A 4 -9.19 30.06 -51.89
N LYS A 5 -9.01 31.38 -51.77
CA LYS A 5 -8.31 31.98 -50.61
C LYS A 5 -9.17 31.91 -49.35
N LEU A 6 -10.49 32.00 -49.50
CA LEU A 6 -11.44 31.94 -48.40
C LEU A 6 -11.54 30.52 -47.84
N VAL A 7 -11.61 29.51 -48.72
CA VAL A 7 -11.61 28.09 -48.34
C VAL A 7 -10.31 27.71 -47.63
N ASN A 8 -9.15 28.08 -48.18
CA ASN A 8 -7.86 27.77 -47.57
C ASN A 8 -7.68 28.45 -46.20
N GLY A 9 -8.17 29.69 -46.05
CA GLY A 9 -8.16 30.39 -44.77
C GLY A 9 -8.97 29.66 -43.70
N THR A 10 -10.18 29.20 -44.05
CA THR A 10 -11.04 28.45 -43.13
C THR A 10 -10.40 27.13 -42.71
N PHE A 11 -9.81 26.37 -43.64
CA PHE A 11 -9.10 25.13 -43.32
C PHE A 11 -7.88 25.37 -42.43
N ALA A 12 -7.12 26.44 -42.69
CA ALA A 12 -5.99 26.80 -41.84
C ALA A 12 -6.44 27.08 -40.40
N VAL A 13 -7.51 27.85 -40.21
CA VAL A 13 -8.05 28.14 -38.87
C VAL A 13 -8.52 26.87 -38.16
N LEU A 14 -9.28 26.01 -38.85
CA LEU A 14 -9.76 24.75 -38.28
C LEU A 14 -8.61 23.82 -37.90
N PHE A 15 -7.63 23.68 -38.78
CA PHE A 15 -6.45 22.83 -38.53
C PHE A 15 -5.65 23.33 -37.32
N THR A 16 -5.44 24.64 -37.24
CA THR A 16 -4.71 25.25 -36.11
C THR A 16 -5.47 25.05 -34.79
N GLY A 17 -6.79 25.21 -34.80
CA GLY A 17 -7.64 24.95 -33.64
C GLY A 17 -7.55 23.52 -33.13
N ILE A 18 -7.63 22.54 -34.04
CA ILE A 18 -7.52 21.11 -33.70
C ILE A 18 -6.11 20.79 -33.20
N ALA A 19 -5.07 21.32 -33.85
CA ALA A 19 -3.69 21.07 -33.44
C ALA A 19 -3.41 21.61 -32.02
N LEU A 20 -3.88 22.83 -31.73
CA LEU A 20 -3.74 23.42 -30.39
C LEU A 20 -4.51 22.60 -29.34
N TRP A 21 -5.73 22.17 -29.66
CA TRP A 21 -6.52 21.33 -28.76
C TRP A 21 -5.84 19.98 -28.47
N ALA A 22 -5.29 19.33 -29.50
CA ALA A 22 -4.57 18.08 -29.36
C ALA A 22 -3.31 18.21 -28.49
N VAL A 23 -2.55 19.30 -28.65
CA VAL A 23 -1.35 19.57 -27.82
C VAL A 23 -1.72 19.75 -26.36
N VAL A 24 -2.76 20.53 -26.06
CA VAL A 24 -3.22 20.76 -24.68
C VAL A 24 -3.65 19.44 -24.04
N PHE A 25 -4.50 18.67 -24.73
CA PHE A 25 -4.99 17.37 -24.25
C PHE A 25 -3.83 16.39 -24.00
N PHE A 26 -2.85 16.35 -24.91
CA PHE A 26 -1.69 15.47 -24.77
C PHE A 26 -0.81 15.84 -23.57
N VAL A 27 -0.61 17.13 -23.29
CA VAL A 27 0.18 17.58 -22.14
C VAL A 27 -0.50 17.21 -20.81
N GLU A 28 -1.83 17.34 -20.74
CA GLU A 28 -2.61 17.01 -19.54
C GLU A 28 -2.57 15.51 -19.23
N MET A 29 -2.80 14.65 -20.23
CA MET A 29 -2.72 13.20 -20.09
C MET A 29 -1.33 12.70 -19.64
N ASN A 30 -0.25 13.32 -20.14
CA ASN A 30 1.10 12.97 -19.71
C ASN A 30 1.41 13.36 -18.25
N ARG A 31 0.74 14.37 -17.71
CA ARG A 31 0.91 14.78 -16.31
C ARG A 31 0.29 13.78 -15.35
N GLU A 32 -0.89 13.26 -15.67
CA GLU A 32 -1.56 12.23 -14.87
C GLU A 32 -0.73 10.94 -14.81
N LEU A 33 -0.18 10.50 -15.95
CA LEU A 33 0.69 9.32 -16.01
C LEU A 33 1.94 9.48 -15.12
N LYS A 34 2.59 10.66 -15.17
CA LYS A 34 3.76 10.93 -14.32
C LYS A 34 3.39 10.99 -12.84
N ALA A 35 2.24 11.56 -12.49
CA ALA A 35 1.76 11.61 -11.12
C ALA A 35 1.47 10.20 -10.56
N LEU A 36 0.84 9.34 -11.36
CA LEU A 36 0.57 7.94 -11.00
C LEU A 36 1.87 7.15 -10.78
N GLN A 37 2.86 7.29 -11.68
CA GLN A 37 4.15 6.62 -11.52
C GLN A 37 4.90 7.05 -10.25
N LEU A 38 4.85 8.35 -9.90
CA LEU A 38 5.45 8.86 -8.67
C LEU A 38 4.77 8.29 -7.43
N GLN A 39 3.44 8.16 -7.45
CA GLN A 39 2.68 7.55 -6.35
C GLN A 39 2.98 6.05 -6.22
N GLU A 40 3.07 5.32 -7.32
CA GLU A 40 3.40 3.91 -7.33
C GLU A 40 4.81 3.66 -6.75
N ALA A 41 5.80 4.44 -7.19
CA ALA A 41 7.16 4.36 -6.64
C ALA A 41 7.21 4.69 -5.14
N ALA A 42 6.42 5.67 -4.68
CA ALA A 42 6.33 6.00 -3.26
C ALA A 42 5.67 4.87 -2.44
N ASN A 43 4.62 4.24 -2.98
CA ASN A 43 3.93 3.13 -2.34
C ASN A 43 4.82 1.89 -2.26
N LEU A 44 5.55 1.55 -3.33
CA LEU A 44 6.50 0.44 -3.33
C LEU A 44 7.62 0.63 -2.29
N ARG A 45 8.13 1.87 -2.15
CA ARG A 45 9.11 2.17 -1.09
C ARG A 45 8.53 2.00 0.32
N ARG A 46 7.28 2.43 0.53
CA ARG A 46 6.58 2.24 1.82
C ARG A 46 6.33 0.76 2.10
N LEU A 47 5.94 -0.01 1.09
CA LEU A 47 5.76 -1.45 1.20
C LEU A 47 7.07 -2.13 1.58
N ALA A 48 8.16 -1.86 0.86
CA ALA A 48 9.48 -2.42 1.17
C ALA A 48 9.96 -2.04 2.58
N ALA A 49 9.72 -0.80 3.03
CA ALA A 49 10.05 -0.38 4.39
C ALA A 49 9.20 -1.07 5.46
N ALA A 50 7.92 -1.32 5.19
CA ALA A 50 7.04 -2.06 6.08
C ALA A 50 7.41 -3.54 6.13
N GLU A 51 7.74 -4.15 4.98
CA GLU A 51 8.23 -5.52 4.88
C GLU A 51 9.56 -5.70 5.61
N ALA A 52 10.49 -4.75 5.50
CA ALA A 52 11.75 -4.79 6.25
C ALA A 52 11.50 -4.75 7.77
N LYS A 53 10.62 -3.85 8.24
CA LYS A 53 10.22 -3.79 9.66
C LYS A 53 9.52 -5.07 10.12
N LEU A 54 8.67 -5.66 9.28
CA LEU A 54 8.04 -6.94 9.57
C LEU A 54 9.08 -8.05 9.66
N LYS A 55 10.03 -8.09 8.72
CA LYS A 55 11.11 -9.07 8.70
C LYS A 55 11.96 -9.00 9.97
N GLU A 56 12.36 -7.80 10.41
CA GLU A 56 13.06 -7.59 11.67
C GLU A 56 12.26 -8.13 12.88
N GLN A 57 10.95 -7.90 12.92
CA GLN A 57 10.09 -8.43 13.99
C GLN A 57 9.97 -9.96 13.92
N THR A 58 9.82 -10.52 12.72
CA THR A 58 9.73 -11.97 12.56
C THR A 58 11.04 -12.67 12.84
N GLU A 59 12.19 -12.07 12.53
CA GLU A 59 13.50 -12.66 12.85
C GLU A 59 13.74 -12.68 14.36
N TYR A 60 13.28 -11.66 15.08
CA TYR A 60 13.24 -11.67 16.55
C TYR A 60 12.32 -12.79 17.08
N LEU A 61 11.14 -12.96 16.49
CA LEU A 61 10.20 -14.03 16.85
C LEU A 61 10.72 -15.43 16.50
N GLU A 62 11.42 -15.61 15.38
CA GLU A 62 12.00 -16.90 14.98
C GLU A 62 13.16 -17.33 15.88
N ARG A 63 14.00 -16.38 16.31
CA ARG A 63 15.03 -16.66 17.34
C ARG A 63 14.41 -17.03 18.69
N LEU A 64 13.29 -16.41 19.06
CA LEU A 64 12.48 -16.78 20.24
C LEU A 64 11.78 -18.15 20.07
N ARG A 65 11.46 -18.55 18.84
CA ARG A 65 10.79 -19.81 18.50
C ARG A 65 11.73 -21.02 18.52
N HIS A 66 13.03 -20.79 18.48
CA HIS A 66 14.04 -21.85 18.64
C HIS A 66 14.25 -22.30 20.10
N ASP A 67 13.58 -21.68 21.09
CA ASP A 67 13.55 -22.13 22.48
C ASP A 67 12.09 -22.39 22.95
N PRO A 68 11.52 -23.57 22.64
CA PRO A 68 10.09 -23.87 22.81
C PRO A 68 9.59 -23.80 24.27
N ALA A 69 10.50 -23.88 25.25
CA ALA A 69 10.17 -23.80 26.66
C ALA A 69 9.70 -22.39 27.10
N LEU A 70 10.11 -21.33 26.39
CA LEU A 70 9.72 -19.95 26.69
C LEU A 70 8.37 -19.57 26.09
N LEU A 71 8.05 -20.08 24.90
CA LEU A 71 6.79 -19.81 24.21
C LEU A 71 5.59 -20.41 24.94
N GLU A 72 5.71 -21.63 25.47
CA GLU A 72 4.67 -22.24 26.31
C GLU A 72 4.41 -21.44 27.60
N ARG A 73 5.46 -20.88 28.23
CA ARG A 73 5.31 -20.09 29.46
C ARG A 73 4.56 -18.78 29.21
N ILE A 74 4.85 -18.10 28.10
CA ILE A 74 4.21 -16.83 27.74
C ILE A 74 2.74 -17.04 27.36
N ILE A 75 2.42 -18.11 26.63
CA ILE A 75 1.02 -18.48 26.31
C ILE A 75 0.27 -18.86 27.60
N ARG A 76 0.90 -19.61 28.51
CA ARG A 76 0.31 -20.00 29.81
C ARG A 76 -0.03 -18.79 30.69
N GLN A 77 0.81 -17.77 30.72
CA GLN A 77 0.57 -16.55 31.50
C GLN A 77 -0.41 -15.57 30.86
N LYS A 78 -0.38 -15.38 29.53
CA LYS A 78 -1.20 -14.34 28.86
C LYS A 78 -2.57 -14.83 28.38
N LEU A 79 -2.68 -16.10 27.99
CA LEU A 79 -3.93 -16.66 27.46
C LEU A 79 -4.65 -17.58 28.45
N GLY A 80 -4.05 -17.86 29.62
CA GLY A 80 -4.63 -18.78 30.61
C GLY A 80 -4.86 -20.19 30.07
N PHE A 81 -4.14 -20.58 29.02
CA PHE A 81 -4.28 -21.86 28.36
C PHE A 81 -3.52 -22.93 29.15
N ALA A 82 -4.26 -23.78 29.86
CA ALA A 82 -3.76 -25.08 30.33
C ALA A 82 -3.87 -26.09 29.18
N LYS A 83 -2.85 -26.93 29.00
CA LYS A 83 -2.89 -28.06 28.05
C LYS A 83 -4.04 -29.00 28.49
N GLY A 84 -4.74 -29.63 27.54
CA GLY A 84 -6.01 -30.34 27.78
C GLY A 84 -6.03 -31.44 28.86
N ASP A 85 -4.89 -31.84 29.41
CA ASP A 85 -4.72 -32.90 30.42
C ASP A 85 -4.32 -32.40 31.83
N GLU A 86 -4.33 -31.09 32.12
CA GLU A 86 -4.02 -30.58 33.48
C GLU A 86 -5.23 -29.93 34.18
N PHE A 87 -5.52 -30.39 35.40
CA PHE A 87 -6.60 -29.87 36.25
C PHE A 87 -6.20 -28.54 36.90
N VAL A 88 -6.93 -27.47 36.56
CA VAL A 88 -6.77 -26.14 37.18
C VAL A 88 -7.73 -25.99 38.36
N PHE A 89 -7.20 -26.05 39.58
CA PHE A 89 -7.97 -25.72 40.79
C PHE A 89 -7.95 -24.21 41.04
N ARG A 90 -9.08 -23.53 40.85
CA ARG A 90 -9.31 -22.17 41.38
C ARG A 90 -9.93 -22.29 42.76
N PHE A 91 -9.23 -21.81 43.78
CA PHE A 91 -9.80 -21.64 45.10
C PHE A 91 -10.36 -20.22 45.22
N GLU A 92 -11.68 -20.10 45.36
CA GLU A 92 -12.30 -18.83 45.71
C GLU A 92 -12.01 -18.52 47.19
N LYS A 93 -11.59 -17.28 47.46
CA LYS A 93 -11.39 -16.81 48.85
C LYS A 93 -12.73 -16.85 49.59
N PRO A 94 -12.77 -17.30 50.86
CA PRO A 94 -13.99 -17.18 51.65
C PRO A 94 -14.37 -15.70 51.77
N LEU A 95 -15.65 -15.40 51.52
CA LEU A 95 -16.23 -14.08 51.80
C LEU A 95 -16.00 -13.73 53.28
N PRO A 96 -15.70 -12.46 53.59
CA PRO A 96 -15.47 -11.99 54.96
C PRO A 96 -16.72 -12.07 55.84
#